data_AF-A0A973X519-F1
#
_entry.id   AF-A0A973X519-F1
#
_cell.length_a   1.000
_cell.length_b   1.000
_cell.length_c   1.000
_cell.angle_alpha   90.00
_cell.angle_beta   90.00
_cell.angle_gamma   90.00
#
_symmetry.space_group_name_H-M   'P 1'
#
loop_
_entity.id
_entity.type
_entity.pdbx_description
1 polymer ?
#
loop_
_entity_poly.entity_id
_entity_poly.type
_entity_poly.pdbx_seq_one_letter_code
_entity_poly.pdbx_strand_id
1 'polypeptide(L)'
;MPAGPGGVFGPGGPGVGPITGEDLKKCLTDPNSCASVVVSGFAYSVVAPIVDQYLSYLQGQAAGKWQSLPESVINIIAPKYPDIDLHTTRYATEIDTIHKQHITLGNEIFFTTRMDFTNIGGICLLAHELEHSVQASKRGGVRPFLAEYIAKGAGKIIEKKSIDIHDDIDLERDAIQKSKAVIELYGWKNIENCNIPRITVSTSTGGLALNITKDDTDKTERLVKATGQEFDGWMALHDVGATSSFFNKAGHPINAANINVGDILTTNKDVNLRKEAADWSAASVVAKNKVVHIVNLRSLSAGPNQSQLWAQVDLR
;
A
#
# COMPACT_ATOMS: atom_id res chain seq x y z
N MET A 1 9.66 -27.64 -57.78
CA MET A 1 8.41 -27.34 -57.05
C MET A 1 8.58 -25.99 -56.36
N PRO A 2 7.58 -25.12 -56.41
CA PRO A 2 7.70 -23.71 -56.02
C PRO A 2 7.74 -23.53 -54.50
N ALA A 3 8.47 -22.51 -54.05
CA ALA A 3 8.44 -22.03 -52.68
C ALA A 3 7.07 -21.38 -52.38
N GLY A 4 6.38 -21.87 -51.35
CA GLY A 4 5.15 -21.27 -50.83
C GLY A 4 5.45 -20.00 -50.01
N PRO A 5 4.49 -19.06 -49.91
CA PRO A 5 4.70 -17.76 -49.28
C PRO A 5 4.76 -17.88 -47.75
N GLY A 6 5.63 -17.04 -47.17
CA GLY A 6 5.99 -17.02 -45.75
C GLY A 6 4.84 -16.78 -44.78
N GLY A 7 5.01 -17.34 -43.59
CA GLY A 7 4.10 -17.23 -42.46
C GLY A 7 4.00 -15.81 -41.89
N VAL A 8 2.82 -15.51 -41.36
CA VAL A 8 2.36 -14.22 -40.81
C VAL A 8 2.88 -13.98 -39.38
N PHE A 9 3.99 -14.58 -38.99
CA PHE A 9 4.55 -14.45 -37.63
C PHE A 9 6.03 -14.06 -37.66
N GLY A 10 6.29 -12.81 -38.09
CA GLY A 10 7.53 -12.09 -37.76
C GLY A 10 7.33 -11.21 -36.51
N PRO A 11 8.41 -10.84 -35.79
CA PRO A 11 8.35 -9.98 -34.61
C PRO A 11 8.07 -8.53 -35.04
N GLY A 12 6.80 -8.25 -35.27
CA GLY A 12 6.30 -6.95 -35.69
C GLY A 12 4.90 -6.76 -35.12
N GLY A 13 4.80 -6.67 -33.79
CA GLY A 13 3.62 -6.07 -33.17
C GLY A 13 3.46 -4.63 -33.68
N PRO A 14 2.23 -4.10 -33.75
CA PRO A 14 1.98 -2.74 -34.25
C PRO A 14 2.88 -1.75 -33.52
N GLY A 15 3.78 -1.11 -34.27
CA GLY A 15 4.69 -0.10 -33.77
C GLY A 15 3.88 1.08 -33.26
N VAL A 16 3.71 1.16 -31.95
CA VAL A 16 3.29 2.38 -31.27
C VAL A 16 4.41 3.40 -31.49
N GLY A 17 4.16 4.37 -32.36
CA GLY A 17 5.02 5.54 -32.53
C GLY A 17 5.14 6.33 -31.22
N PRO A 18 6.03 7.33 -31.16
CA PRO A 18 6.16 8.18 -29.97
C PRO A 18 4.80 8.82 -29.64
N ILE A 19 4.34 8.58 -28.41
CA ILE A 19 3.08 9.11 -27.88
C ILE A 19 3.18 10.64 -27.87
N THR A 20 2.23 11.32 -28.51
CA THR A 20 2.20 12.79 -28.56
C THR A 20 1.42 13.35 -27.37
N GLY A 21 1.59 14.66 -27.09
CA GLY A 21 0.80 15.35 -26.07
C GLY A 21 -0.71 15.41 -26.39
N GLU A 22 -1.10 15.27 -27.66
CA GLU A 22 -2.51 15.23 -28.08
C GLU A 22 -3.15 13.87 -27.83
N ASP A 23 -2.42 12.78 -28.05
CA ASP A 23 -2.85 11.42 -27.67
C ASP A 23 -3.10 11.36 -26.16
N LEU A 24 -2.21 11.98 -25.38
CA LEU A 24 -2.35 12.10 -23.94
C LEU A 24 -3.61 12.87 -23.53
N LYS A 25 -3.83 14.05 -24.11
CA LYS A 25 -5.02 14.86 -23.79
C LYS A 25 -6.30 14.09 -24.10
N LYS A 26 -6.32 13.35 -25.22
CA LYS A 26 -7.43 12.49 -25.62
C LYS A 26 -7.65 11.34 -24.63
N CYS A 27 -6.58 10.68 -24.17
CA CYS A 27 -6.66 9.62 -23.15
C CYS A 27 -7.15 10.13 -21.79
N LEU A 28 -6.73 11.33 -21.38
CA LEU A 28 -7.17 11.91 -20.12
C LEU A 28 -8.65 12.31 -20.16
N THR A 29 -9.16 12.68 -21.34
CA THR A 29 -10.58 13.05 -21.51
C THR A 29 -11.50 11.86 -21.79
N ASP A 30 -10.97 10.78 -22.37
CA ASP A 30 -11.72 9.53 -22.65
C ASP A 30 -10.82 8.31 -22.44
N PRO A 31 -10.67 7.83 -21.18
CA PRO A 31 -9.78 6.73 -20.83
C PRO A 31 -10.10 5.41 -21.55
N ASN A 32 -11.36 5.22 -21.95
CA ASN A 32 -11.81 4.01 -22.65
C ASN A 32 -11.37 3.97 -24.12
N SER A 33 -10.95 5.12 -24.67
CA SER A 33 -10.54 5.25 -26.07
C SER A 33 -9.06 4.92 -26.32
N CYS A 34 -8.28 4.70 -25.27
CA CYS A 34 -6.85 4.48 -25.39
C CYS A 34 -6.47 3.01 -25.21
N ALA A 35 -5.54 2.54 -26.05
CA ALA A 35 -4.85 1.29 -25.78
C ALA A 35 -4.19 1.41 -24.39
N SER A 36 -4.40 0.41 -23.53
CA SER A 36 -3.86 0.36 -22.16
C SER A 36 -2.35 0.65 -22.09
N VAL A 37 -1.63 0.36 -23.19
CA VAL A 37 -0.20 0.62 -23.40
C VAL A 37 0.14 2.13 -23.41
N VAL A 38 -0.74 3.00 -23.92
CA VAL A 38 -0.49 4.46 -24.01
C VAL A 38 -0.67 5.13 -22.65
N VAL A 39 -1.73 4.78 -21.93
CA VAL A 39 -2.01 5.29 -20.58
C VAL A 39 -0.95 4.82 -19.59
N SER A 40 -0.56 3.55 -19.65
CA SER A 40 0.49 3.00 -18.78
C SER A 40 1.88 3.58 -19.07
N GLY A 41 2.24 3.76 -20.35
CA GLY A 41 3.53 4.34 -20.73
C GLY A 41 3.73 5.78 -20.22
N PHE A 42 2.72 6.64 -20.41
CA PHE A 42 2.80 8.02 -19.92
C PHE A 42 2.68 8.12 -18.40
N ALA A 43 1.67 7.45 -17.80
CA ALA A 43 1.48 7.49 -16.35
C ALA A 43 2.74 6.99 -15.63
N TYR A 44 3.37 5.93 -16.15
CA TYR A 44 4.65 5.46 -15.65
C TYR A 44 5.74 6.53 -15.79
N SER A 45 5.89 7.20 -16.93
CA SER A 45 6.94 8.21 -17.11
C SER A 45 6.87 9.38 -16.10
N VAL A 46 5.67 9.77 -15.67
CA VAL A 46 5.48 10.84 -14.68
C VAL A 46 5.87 10.38 -13.27
N VAL A 47 5.56 9.13 -12.92
CA VAL A 47 5.85 8.57 -11.60
C VAL A 47 7.16 7.80 -11.54
N ALA A 48 7.82 7.57 -12.69
CA ALA A 48 9.02 6.74 -12.80
C ALA A 48 10.12 7.19 -11.85
N PRO A 49 10.43 8.48 -11.66
CA PRO A 49 11.44 8.89 -10.68
C PRO A 49 11.08 8.49 -9.23
N ILE A 50 9.81 8.57 -8.86
CA ILE A 50 9.33 8.21 -7.52
C ILE A 50 9.38 6.69 -7.35
N VAL A 51 8.93 5.96 -8.37
CA VAL A 51 9.00 4.50 -8.43
C VAL A 51 10.45 4.02 -8.34
N ASP A 52 11.35 4.57 -9.15
CA ASP A 52 12.76 4.18 -9.18
C ASP A 52 13.45 4.50 -7.86
N GLN A 53 13.12 5.63 -7.22
CA GLN A 53 13.60 5.95 -5.87
C GLN A 53 13.09 4.95 -4.83
N TYR A 54 11.82 4.55 -4.91
CA TYR A 54 11.23 3.57 -4.02
C TYR A 54 11.82 2.16 -4.23
N LEU A 55 12.01 1.74 -5.48
CA LEU A 55 12.69 0.51 -5.85
C LEU A 55 14.12 0.49 -5.32
N SER A 56 14.86 1.59 -5.52
CA SER A 56 16.22 1.72 -5.00
C SER A 56 16.26 1.63 -3.47
N TYR A 57 15.27 2.19 -2.78
CA TYR A 57 15.13 2.11 -1.33
C TYR A 57 14.90 0.67 -0.84
N LEU A 58 13.98 -0.07 -1.48
CA LEU A 58 13.72 -1.48 -1.17
C LEU A 58 14.95 -2.35 -1.45
N GLN A 59 15.57 -2.18 -2.63
CA GLN A 59 16.75 -2.93 -3.04
C GLN A 59 17.95 -2.67 -2.12
N GLY A 60 18.14 -1.42 -1.67
CA GLY A 60 19.18 -1.06 -0.71
C GLY A 60 19.01 -1.78 0.63
N GLN A 61 17.78 -1.90 1.13
CA GLN A 61 17.50 -2.66 2.36
C GLN A 61 17.65 -4.17 2.20
N ALA A 62 17.32 -4.70 1.01
CA ALA A 62 17.41 -6.12 0.71
C ALA A 62 18.84 -6.59 0.38
N ALA A 63 19.76 -5.66 0.11
CA ALA A 63 21.17 -5.97 -0.14
C ALA A 63 21.75 -6.78 1.04
N GLY A 64 22.26 -7.97 0.74
CA GLY A 64 22.79 -8.91 1.75
C GLY A 64 21.73 -9.71 2.52
N LYS A 65 20.43 -9.51 2.26
CA LYS A 65 19.32 -10.26 2.90
C LYS A 65 18.60 -11.24 1.97
N TRP A 66 18.97 -11.26 0.69
CA TRP A 66 18.36 -12.13 -0.31
C TRP A 66 18.51 -13.61 0.02
N GLN A 67 17.40 -14.32 -0.02
CA GLN A 67 17.29 -15.76 0.17
C GLN A 67 16.56 -16.37 -1.03
N SER A 68 16.97 -17.56 -1.44
CA SER A 68 16.23 -18.38 -2.41
C SER A 68 15.09 -19.10 -1.71
N LEU A 69 14.02 -19.41 -2.44
CA LEU A 69 12.97 -20.28 -1.92
C LEU A 69 13.56 -21.68 -1.60
N PRO A 70 13.18 -22.30 -0.47
CA PRO A 70 13.65 -23.65 -0.17
C PRO A 70 13.19 -24.64 -1.23
N GLU A 71 14.08 -25.57 -1.61
CA GLU A 71 13.80 -26.58 -2.64
C GLU A 71 12.57 -27.46 -2.27
N SER A 72 12.38 -27.73 -0.98
CA SER A 72 11.19 -28.44 -0.49
C SER A 72 9.88 -27.67 -0.73
N VAL A 73 9.92 -26.34 -0.68
CA VAL A 73 8.77 -25.48 -0.97
C VAL A 73 8.51 -25.46 -2.48
N ILE A 74 9.56 -25.22 -3.29
CA ILE A 74 9.47 -25.19 -4.75
C ILE A 74 8.84 -26.47 -5.29
N ASN A 75 9.35 -27.63 -4.88
CA ASN A 75 8.87 -28.93 -5.35
C ASN A 75 7.38 -29.17 -5.08
N ILE A 76 6.84 -28.59 -4.00
CA ILE A 76 5.42 -28.72 -3.68
C ILE A 76 4.59 -27.75 -4.51
N ILE A 77 4.99 -26.48 -4.62
CA ILE A 77 4.11 -25.43 -5.17
C ILE A 77 4.29 -25.18 -6.67
N ALA A 78 5.43 -25.57 -7.26
CA ALA A 78 5.74 -25.36 -8.67
C ALA A 78 4.62 -25.77 -9.65
N PRO A 79 3.88 -26.89 -9.45
CA PRO A 79 2.76 -27.25 -10.33
C PRO A 79 1.65 -26.20 -10.42
N LYS A 80 1.55 -25.27 -9.46
CA LYS A 80 0.55 -24.18 -9.47
C LYS A 80 1.07 -22.90 -10.12
N TYR A 81 2.37 -22.76 -10.37
CA TYR A 81 3.00 -21.55 -10.92
C TYR A 81 3.75 -21.84 -12.23
N PRO A 82 3.10 -22.32 -13.29
CA PRO A 82 3.79 -22.65 -14.55
C PRO A 82 4.28 -21.41 -15.33
N ASP A 83 3.78 -20.22 -14.99
CA ASP A 83 4.05 -18.96 -15.71
C ASP A 83 5.33 -18.24 -15.23
N ILE A 84 5.98 -18.74 -14.17
CA ILE A 84 7.19 -18.17 -13.58
C ILE A 84 8.16 -19.28 -13.17
N ASP A 85 9.46 -19.00 -13.20
CA ASP A 85 10.49 -19.90 -12.69
C ASP A 85 10.79 -19.61 -11.21
N LEU A 86 10.29 -20.47 -10.33
CA LEU A 86 10.47 -20.34 -8.88
C LEU A 86 11.93 -20.44 -8.41
N HIS A 87 12.83 -21.04 -9.21
CA HIS A 87 14.26 -21.08 -8.87
C HIS A 87 14.93 -19.72 -9.05
N THR A 88 14.35 -18.83 -9.86
CA THR A 88 14.81 -17.44 -9.99
C THR A 88 14.16 -16.51 -8.98
N THR A 89 13.14 -16.97 -8.26
CA THR A 89 12.47 -16.19 -7.22
C THR A 89 13.34 -16.12 -5.97
N ARG A 90 13.52 -14.89 -5.49
CA ARG A 90 14.22 -14.59 -4.24
C ARG A 90 13.38 -13.71 -3.34
N TYR A 91 13.60 -13.82 -2.05
CA TYR A 91 12.92 -12.99 -1.07
C TYR A 91 13.90 -12.36 -0.07
N ALA A 92 13.50 -11.23 0.50
CA ALA A 92 14.16 -10.61 1.64
C ALA A 92 13.13 -10.35 2.74
N THR A 93 13.53 -10.51 4.00
CA THR A 93 12.65 -10.34 5.16
C THR A 93 13.03 -9.10 5.96
N GLU A 94 12.11 -8.65 6.82
CA GLU A 94 12.31 -7.47 7.68
C GLU A 94 12.68 -6.23 6.84
N ILE A 95 11.95 -6.03 5.73
CA ILE A 95 12.07 -4.87 4.85
C ILE A 95 11.04 -3.82 5.27
N ASP A 96 11.47 -2.58 5.47
CA ASP A 96 10.53 -1.48 5.65
C ASP A 96 10.01 -1.03 4.29
N THR A 97 8.75 -1.33 3.99
CA THR A 97 8.09 -0.92 2.76
C THR A 97 7.45 0.47 2.85
N ILE A 98 7.65 1.20 3.95
CA ILE A 98 6.98 2.47 4.30
C ILE A 98 5.50 2.27 4.65
N HIS A 99 4.74 1.51 3.85
CA HIS A 99 3.33 1.18 4.10
C HIS A 99 3.12 -0.12 4.89
N LYS A 100 4.21 -0.79 5.31
CA LYS A 100 4.21 -1.98 6.18
C LYS A 100 3.50 -3.22 5.61
N GLN A 101 3.16 -3.23 4.33
CA GLN A 101 2.68 -4.42 3.61
C GLN A 101 3.83 -5.07 2.82
N HIS A 102 3.68 -6.36 2.55
CA HIS A 102 4.59 -7.12 1.71
C HIS A 102 4.47 -6.64 0.25
N ILE A 103 5.56 -6.73 -0.51
CA ILE A 103 5.57 -6.33 -1.93
C ILE A 103 6.26 -7.38 -2.76
N THR A 104 5.70 -7.62 -3.95
CA THR A 104 6.34 -8.40 -5.00
C THR A 104 6.60 -7.58 -6.25
N LEU A 105 7.84 -7.63 -6.74
CA LEU A 105 8.31 -6.94 -7.94
C LEU A 105 8.99 -7.93 -8.88
N GLY A 106 8.20 -8.55 -9.75
CA GLY A 106 8.69 -9.60 -10.63
C GLY A 106 9.04 -10.84 -9.81
N ASN A 107 10.30 -11.26 -9.83
CA ASN A 107 10.78 -12.44 -9.09
C ASN A 107 11.42 -12.08 -7.74
N GLU A 108 11.20 -10.85 -7.26
CA GLU A 108 11.74 -10.33 -6.01
C GLU A 108 10.60 -10.06 -5.03
N ILE A 109 10.64 -10.69 -3.85
CA ILE A 109 9.61 -10.54 -2.80
C ILE A 109 10.22 -9.86 -1.57
N PHE A 110 9.58 -8.80 -1.09
CA PHE A 110 10.00 -8.00 0.06
C PHE A 110 9.01 -8.21 1.20
N PHE A 111 9.36 -9.06 2.15
CA PHE A 111 8.54 -9.31 3.33
C PHE A 111 8.89 -8.32 4.46
N THR A 112 7.87 -7.72 5.07
CA THR A 112 8.03 -6.81 6.22
C THR A 112 8.33 -7.51 7.53
N THR A 113 8.16 -8.83 7.57
CA THR A 113 8.39 -9.69 8.73
C THR A 113 9.28 -10.88 8.34
N ARG A 114 9.71 -11.65 9.34
CA ARG A 114 10.39 -12.93 9.10
C ARG A 114 9.41 -13.96 8.58
N MET A 115 9.86 -14.77 7.63
CA MET A 115 9.05 -15.82 7.03
C MET A 115 9.37 -17.18 7.62
N ASP A 116 8.31 -17.97 7.85
CA ASP A 116 8.39 -19.37 8.25
C ASP A 116 7.50 -20.21 7.31
N PHE A 117 8.15 -20.88 6.36
CA PHE A 117 7.47 -21.72 5.36
C PHE A 117 7.10 -23.12 5.88
N THR A 118 7.32 -23.40 7.16
CA THR A 118 6.87 -24.66 7.79
C THR A 118 5.42 -24.59 8.28
N ASN A 119 4.84 -23.37 8.33
CA ASN A 119 3.48 -23.15 8.78
C ASN A 119 2.57 -22.62 7.66
N ILE A 120 1.26 -22.75 7.88
CA ILE A 120 0.23 -22.35 6.91
C ILE A 120 0.26 -20.86 6.57
N GLY A 121 0.57 -19.99 7.54
CA GLY A 121 0.62 -18.55 7.34
C GLY A 121 1.73 -18.14 6.39
N GLY A 122 2.94 -18.68 6.58
CA GLY A 122 4.07 -18.36 5.71
C GLY A 122 3.90 -18.86 4.28
N ILE A 123 3.36 -20.07 4.09
CA ILE A 123 3.06 -20.59 2.74
C ILE A 123 1.89 -19.83 2.09
N CYS A 124 0.84 -19.52 2.85
CA CYS A 124 -0.29 -18.71 2.38
C CYS A 124 0.18 -17.35 1.85
N LEU A 125 1.00 -16.67 2.64
CA LEU A 125 1.53 -15.36 2.29
C LEU A 125 2.51 -15.45 1.11
N LEU A 126 3.42 -16.44 1.10
CA LEU A 126 4.29 -16.67 -0.06
C LEU A 126 3.48 -16.92 -1.34
N ALA A 127 2.43 -17.73 -1.28
CA ALA A 127 1.60 -18.03 -2.43
C ALA A 127 0.83 -16.80 -2.94
N HIS A 128 0.38 -15.93 -2.03
CA HIS A 128 -0.22 -14.65 -2.40
C HIS A 128 0.77 -13.76 -3.18
N GLU A 129 1.98 -13.59 -2.64
CA GLU A 129 3.05 -12.82 -3.27
C GLU A 129 3.47 -13.40 -4.64
N LEU A 130 3.59 -14.72 -4.76
CA LEU A 130 3.91 -15.38 -6.03
C LEU A 130 2.85 -15.17 -7.10
N GLU A 131 1.57 -15.00 -6.75
CA GLU A 131 0.56 -14.65 -7.74
C GLU A 131 0.79 -13.25 -8.30
N HIS A 132 1.30 -12.30 -7.52
CA HIS A 132 1.73 -11.01 -8.06
C HIS A 132 2.90 -11.15 -9.02
N SER A 133 3.85 -12.09 -8.81
CA SER A 133 4.88 -12.42 -9.79
C SER A 133 4.27 -12.92 -11.11
N VAL A 134 3.28 -13.81 -11.05
CA VAL A 134 2.55 -14.31 -12.23
C VAL A 134 1.81 -13.18 -12.95
N GLN A 135 1.11 -12.35 -12.20
CA GLN A 135 0.38 -11.18 -12.72
C GLN A 135 1.32 -10.20 -13.41
N ALA A 136 2.52 -9.97 -12.86
CA ALA A 136 3.54 -9.14 -13.46
C ALA A 136 4.09 -9.75 -14.76
N SER A 137 4.43 -11.05 -14.74
CA SER A 137 4.90 -11.80 -15.92
C SER A 137 3.90 -11.69 -17.08
N LYS A 138 2.61 -11.95 -16.81
CA LYS A 138 1.52 -11.87 -17.81
C LYS A 138 1.32 -10.48 -18.41
N ARG A 139 1.73 -9.43 -17.71
CA ARG A 139 1.61 -8.03 -18.15
C ARG A 139 2.85 -7.49 -18.84
N GLY A 140 3.86 -8.34 -19.08
CA GLY A 140 5.11 -7.91 -19.70
C GLY A 140 6.15 -7.38 -18.72
N GLY A 141 6.06 -7.78 -17.45
CA GLY A 141 7.05 -7.54 -16.42
C GLY A 141 6.66 -6.48 -15.38
N VAL A 142 7.65 -6.09 -14.57
CA VAL A 142 7.43 -5.22 -13.39
C VAL A 142 6.90 -3.85 -13.77
N ARG A 143 7.46 -3.21 -14.79
CA ARG A 143 7.11 -1.83 -15.14
C ARG A 143 5.66 -1.69 -15.65
N PRO A 144 5.20 -2.49 -16.63
CA PRO A 144 3.80 -2.44 -17.05
C PRO A 144 2.83 -2.80 -15.93
N PHE A 145 3.17 -3.80 -15.10
CA PHE A 145 2.37 -4.18 -13.95
C PHE A 145 2.23 -3.03 -12.97
N LEU A 146 3.35 -2.42 -12.54
CA LEU A 146 3.34 -1.31 -11.61
C LEU A 146 2.67 -0.06 -12.19
N ALA A 147 2.78 0.18 -13.49
CA ALA A 147 2.07 1.26 -14.17
C ALA A 147 0.55 1.06 -14.13
N GLU A 148 0.05 -0.15 -14.43
CA GLU A 148 -1.36 -0.50 -14.29
C GLU A 148 -1.80 -0.37 -12.83
N TYR A 149 -0.97 -0.86 -11.92
CA TYR A 149 -1.22 -0.87 -10.49
C TYR A 149 -1.33 0.56 -9.92
N ILE A 150 -0.40 1.45 -10.31
CA ILE A 150 -0.45 2.88 -9.97
C ILE A 150 -1.60 3.57 -10.68
N ALA A 151 -1.94 3.25 -11.92
CA ALA A 151 -3.06 3.88 -12.63
C ALA A 151 -4.41 3.54 -11.97
N LYS A 152 -4.60 2.27 -11.60
CA LYS A 152 -5.79 1.79 -10.87
C LYS A 152 -5.82 2.32 -9.44
N GLY A 153 -4.67 2.32 -8.77
CA GLY A 153 -4.48 2.96 -7.48
C GLY A 153 -4.79 4.45 -7.54
N ALA A 154 -4.30 5.18 -8.54
CA ALA A 154 -4.46 6.63 -8.70
C ALA A 154 -5.90 7.05 -8.97
N GLY A 155 -6.69 6.24 -9.68
CA GLY A 155 -8.14 6.42 -9.72
C GLY A 155 -8.74 6.43 -8.31
N LYS A 156 -8.29 5.50 -7.45
CA LYS A 156 -8.67 5.44 -6.03
C LYS A 156 -7.97 6.48 -5.17
N ILE A 157 -6.81 7.03 -5.52
CA ILE A 157 -6.19 8.17 -4.82
C ILE A 157 -7.03 9.43 -5.06
N ILE A 158 -7.50 9.65 -6.29
CA ILE A 158 -8.36 10.79 -6.61
C ILE A 158 -9.72 10.65 -5.90
N GLU A 159 -10.23 9.42 -5.76
CA GLU A 159 -11.51 9.13 -5.12
C GLU A 159 -11.44 9.04 -3.58
N LYS A 160 -10.39 8.43 -3.01
CA LYS A 160 -10.24 8.07 -1.60
C LYS A 160 -9.08 8.78 -0.88
N LYS A 161 -8.25 9.57 -1.58
CA LYS A 161 -7.09 10.33 -1.06
C LYS A 161 -6.02 9.51 -0.34
N SER A 162 -6.01 8.19 -0.46
CA SER A 162 -4.95 7.30 0.02
C SER A 162 -4.46 6.40 -1.11
N ILE A 163 -3.17 6.02 -1.05
CA ILE A 163 -2.63 4.95 -1.87
C ILE A 163 -2.68 3.69 -1.00
N ASP A 164 -3.77 2.93 -1.06
CA ASP A 164 -3.68 1.51 -0.69
C ASP A 164 -3.44 0.75 -1.98
N ILE A 165 -2.25 0.16 -2.06
CA ILE A 165 -1.81 -0.59 -3.23
C ILE A 165 -2.69 -1.85 -3.31
N HIS A 166 -2.96 -2.51 -2.19
CA HIS A 166 -3.76 -3.74 -2.12
C HIS A 166 -5.28 -3.51 -2.15
N ASP A 167 -5.73 -2.35 -2.65
CA ASP A 167 -7.15 -2.05 -2.83
C ASP A 167 -7.66 -2.48 -4.21
N ASP A 168 -6.81 -2.92 -5.16
CA ASP A 168 -7.29 -3.50 -6.43
C ASP A 168 -7.93 -4.88 -6.18
N ILE A 169 -9.22 -4.84 -5.86
CA ILE A 169 -10.06 -5.96 -5.43
C ILE A 169 -9.87 -7.18 -6.33
N ASP A 170 -9.66 -7.00 -7.63
CA ASP A 170 -9.56 -8.14 -8.53
C ASP A 170 -8.18 -8.83 -8.44
N LEU A 171 -7.07 -8.07 -8.48
CA LEU A 171 -5.72 -8.64 -8.38
C LEU A 171 -5.50 -9.34 -7.03
N GLU A 172 -5.97 -8.71 -5.96
CA GLU A 172 -5.85 -9.21 -4.60
C GLU A 172 -6.77 -10.39 -4.33
N ARG A 173 -7.98 -10.39 -4.91
CA ARG A 173 -8.88 -11.55 -4.86
C ARG A 173 -8.27 -12.74 -5.56
N ASP A 174 -7.67 -12.56 -6.72
CA ASP A 174 -7.03 -13.63 -7.47
C ASP A 174 -5.84 -14.21 -6.69
N ALA A 175 -5.00 -13.35 -6.08
CA ALA A 175 -3.90 -13.77 -5.21
C ALA A 175 -4.39 -14.54 -3.97
N ILE A 176 -5.47 -14.10 -3.33
CA ILE A 176 -6.09 -14.81 -2.19
C ILE A 176 -6.71 -16.16 -2.61
N GLN A 177 -7.33 -16.23 -3.79
CA GLN A 177 -7.88 -17.50 -4.30
C GLN A 177 -6.75 -18.47 -4.64
N LYS A 178 -5.67 -17.96 -5.25
CA LYS A 178 -4.48 -18.75 -5.57
C LYS A 178 -3.84 -19.32 -4.32
N SER A 179 -3.65 -18.52 -3.27
CA SER A 179 -3.02 -18.97 -2.03
C SER A 179 -3.80 -20.13 -1.38
N LYS A 180 -5.13 -20.06 -1.39
CA LYS A 180 -5.99 -21.17 -0.94
C LYS A 180 -5.76 -22.45 -1.74
N ALA A 181 -5.69 -22.36 -3.07
CA ALA A 181 -5.45 -23.50 -3.94
C ALA A 181 -4.03 -24.11 -3.79
N VAL A 182 -3.05 -23.32 -3.33
CA VAL A 182 -1.70 -23.82 -3.03
C VAL A 182 -1.66 -24.56 -1.68
N ILE A 183 -2.38 -24.06 -0.68
CA ILE A 183 -2.47 -24.69 0.65
C ILE A 183 -3.02 -26.11 0.58
N GLU A 184 -3.95 -26.38 -0.35
CA GLU A 184 -4.49 -27.73 -0.58
C GLU A 184 -3.40 -28.75 -0.95
N LEU A 185 -2.30 -28.33 -1.59
CA LEU A 185 -1.18 -29.23 -1.94
C LEU A 185 -0.41 -29.73 -0.72
N TYR A 186 -0.43 -28.98 0.39
CA TYR A 186 0.16 -29.40 1.66
C TYR A 186 -0.77 -30.31 2.48
N GLY A 187 -1.98 -30.59 1.99
CA GLY A 187 -2.97 -31.39 2.71
C GLY A 187 -3.57 -30.69 3.94
N TRP A 188 -3.34 -29.38 4.11
CA TRP A 188 -3.90 -28.61 5.21
C TRP A 188 -5.38 -28.31 4.98
N LYS A 189 -6.23 -28.74 5.91
CA LYS A 189 -7.70 -28.63 5.79
C LYS A 189 -8.28 -27.31 6.32
N ASN A 190 -7.52 -26.57 7.14
CA ASN A 190 -7.97 -25.36 7.82
C ASN A 190 -7.48 -24.09 7.10
N ILE A 191 -7.99 -23.88 5.87
CA ILE A 191 -7.70 -22.70 5.04
C ILE A 191 -8.09 -21.37 5.69
N GLU A 192 -8.91 -21.38 6.75
CA GLU A 192 -9.26 -20.18 7.53
C GLU A 192 -8.03 -19.53 8.20
N ASN A 193 -6.96 -20.30 8.42
CA ASN A 193 -5.69 -19.78 8.96
C ASN A 193 -4.81 -19.09 7.89
N CYS A 194 -5.25 -19.06 6.62
CA CYS A 194 -4.66 -18.24 5.58
C CYS A 194 -5.14 -16.79 5.73
N ASN A 195 -4.80 -16.18 6.87
CA ASN A 195 -5.20 -14.83 7.20
C ASN A 195 -4.16 -13.86 6.64
N ILE A 196 -4.20 -13.64 5.33
CA ILE A 196 -3.42 -12.60 4.67
C ILE A 196 -3.96 -11.28 5.22
N PRO A 197 -3.15 -10.46 5.92
CA PRO A 197 -3.63 -9.23 6.53
C PRO A 197 -4.30 -8.35 5.46
N ARG A 198 -5.64 -8.35 5.42
CA ARG A 198 -6.38 -7.36 4.64
C ARG A 198 -6.35 -6.06 5.41
N ILE A 199 -5.70 -5.05 4.86
CA ILE A 199 -5.99 -3.69 5.30
C ILE A 199 -7.35 -3.34 4.73
N THR A 200 -8.34 -3.18 5.60
CA THR A 200 -9.64 -2.64 5.20
C THR A 200 -9.58 -1.14 5.40
N VAL A 201 -9.33 -0.37 4.36
CA VAL A 201 -9.51 1.09 4.42
C VAL A 201 -10.98 1.39 4.10
N SER A 202 -11.79 1.59 5.15
CA SER A 202 -13.18 2.03 5.01
C SER A 202 -13.21 3.53 4.72
N THR A 203 -13.70 3.91 3.54
CA THR A 203 -14.11 5.29 3.23
C THR A 203 -15.62 5.32 3.00
N SER A 204 -16.36 6.05 3.82
CA SER A 204 -17.78 6.34 3.55
C SER A 204 -17.92 7.59 2.69
N THR A 205 -18.57 7.43 1.54
CA THR A 205 -19.10 8.52 0.70
C THR A 205 -20.45 9.00 1.24
N GLY A 206 -20.65 10.32 1.28
CA GLY A 206 -21.97 10.96 1.40
C GLY A 206 -22.45 11.16 2.84
N GLY A 207 -22.76 12.41 3.18
CA GLY A 207 -23.08 12.84 4.54
C GLY A 207 -24.20 12.05 5.22
N LEU A 208 -23.86 11.37 6.32
CA LEU A 208 -24.65 11.15 7.54
C LEU A 208 -23.78 10.34 8.51
N ALA A 209 -23.72 10.82 9.76
CA ALA A 209 -23.13 10.24 10.98
C ALA A 209 -22.09 9.09 10.86
N LEU A 210 -20.86 9.39 11.30
CA LEU A 210 -19.82 8.41 11.65
C LEU A 210 -20.34 7.42 12.70
N ASN A 211 -20.48 6.14 12.33
CA ASN A 211 -20.43 5.03 13.27
C ASN A 211 -19.12 4.28 13.07
N ILE A 212 -18.08 4.73 13.80
CA ILE A 212 -16.89 3.93 14.06
C ILE A 212 -17.36 2.76 14.94
N THR A 213 -17.22 1.52 14.49
CA THR A 213 -17.50 0.39 15.37
C THR A 213 -16.35 0.22 16.36
N LYS A 214 -16.69 -0.17 17.59
CA LYS A 214 -15.74 -0.38 18.69
C LYS A 214 -14.60 -1.35 18.32
N ASP A 215 -14.85 -2.28 17.41
CA ASP A 215 -13.93 -3.37 17.04
C ASP A 215 -12.68 -2.90 16.26
N ASP A 216 -12.80 -1.84 15.45
CA ASP A 216 -11.68 -1.30 14.66
C ASP A 216 -10.72 -0.44 15.50
N THR A 217 -11.28 0.21 16.53
CA THR A 217 -10.49 0.97 17.50
C THR A 217 -9.69 0.01 18.41
N ASP A 218 -10.33 -1.09 18.82
CA ASP A 218 -9.72 -2.11 19.66
C ASP A 218 -8.55 -2.85 18.97
N LYS A 219 -8.58 -3.04 17.64
CA LYS A 219 -7.49 -3.69 16.90
C LYS A 219 -6.23 -2.84 16.78
N THR A 220 -6.38 -1.54 16.55
CA THR A 220 -5.26 -0.59 16.48
C THR A 220 -4.62 -0.44 17.87
N GLU A 221 -5.43 -0.35 18.93
CA GLU A 221 -4.92 -0.32 20.32
C GLU A 221 -4.20 -1.62 20.71
N ARG A 222 -4.63 -2.79 20.19
CA ARG A 222 -3.95 -4.08 20.44
C ARG A 222 -2.59 -4.18 19.73
N LEU A 223 -2.48 -3.72 18.48
CA LEU A 223 -1.21 -3.69 17.73
C LEU A 223 -0.19 -2.76 18.40
N VAL A 224 -0.64 -1.60 18.86
CA VAL A 224 0.19 -0.65 19.62
C VAL A 224 0.71 -1.29 20.92
N LYS A 225 -0.19 -1.89 21.72
CA LYS A 225 0.20 -2.59 22.96
C LYS A 225 1.16 -3.75 22.73
N ALA A 226 1.10 -4.42 21.57
CA ALA A 226 1.99 -5.53 21.24
C ALA A 226 3.41 -5.11 20.87
N THR A 227 3.62 -3.86 20.43
CA THR A 227 4.95 -3.34 20.06
C THR A 227 5.72 -2.72 21.22
N GLY A 228 5.07 -2.48 22.36
CA GLY A 228 5.68 -1.79 23.51
C GLY A 228 6.08 -0.34 23.24
N GLN A 229 5.69 0.22 22.10
CA GLN A 229 5.95 1.61 21.75
C GLN A 229 4.98 2.51 22.54
N GLU A 230 5.49 3.17 23.57
CA GLU A 230 4.75 4.24 24.26
C GLU A 230 4.69 5.46 23.35
N PHE A 231 3.49 6.02 23.18
CA PHE A 231 3.28 7.30 22.50
C PHE A 231 3.13 8.41 23.53
N ASP A 232 3.58 9.61 23.19
CA ASP A 232 3.58 10.74 24.14
C ASP A 232 2.17 11.22 24.51
N GLY A 233 1.20 11.05 23.61
CA GLY A 233 -0.21 11.32 23.90
C GLY A 233 -1.01 11.81 22.70
N TRP A 234 -2.11 12.50 22.99
CA TRP A 234 -3.07 13.03 22.05
C TRP A 234 -3.08 14.55 22.02
N MET A 235 -3.15 15.11 20.81
CA MET A 235 -3.22 16.55 20.57
C MET A 235 -4.43 16.86 19.67
N ALA A 236 -5.14 17.94 19.97
CA ALA A 236 -6.12 18.47 19.03
C ALA A 236 -5.38 19.03 17.80
N LEU A 237 -5.92 18.80 16.60
CA LEU A 237 -5.31 19.30 15.37
C LEU A 237 -5.76 20.72 15.02
N HIS A 238 -6.91 21.14 15.51
CA HIS A 238 -7.50 22.46 15.27
C HIS A 238 -8.50 22.81 16.38
N ASP A 239 -8.88 24.08 16.48
CA ASP A 239 -9.96 24.51 17.37
C ASP A 239 -11.32 24.04 16.80
N VAL A 240 -12.31 23.79 17.67
CA VAL A 240 -13.65 23.35 17.23
C VAL A 240 -14.24 24.38 16.28
N GLY A 241 -14.63 23.94 15.07
CA GLY A 241 -15.16 24.81 14.01
C GLY A 241 -14.11 25.54 13.18
N ALA A 242 -12.81 25.47 13.53
CA ALA A 242 -11.73 26.01 12.71
C ALA A 242 -11.32 25.03 11.61
N THR A 243 -10.88 25.57 10.46
CA THR A 243 -10.32 24.79 9.33
C THR A 243 -8.79 24.77 9.33
N SER A 244 -8.16 25.76 9.98
CA SER A 244 -6.70 25.86 10.12
C SER A 244 -6.19 24.90 11.18
N SER A 245 -5.14 24.13 10.87
CA SER A 245 -4.50 23.27 11.87
C SER A 245 -3.50 24.03 12.74
N PHE A 246 -3.15 23.44 13.88
CA PHE A 246 -2.08 23.87 14.77
C PHE A 246 -0.69 23.46 14.26
N PHE A 247 -0.60 22.98 13.03
CA PHE A 247 0.59 22.34 12.48
C PHE A 247 0.96 22.93 11.13
N ASN A 248 2.24 22.81 10.81
CA ASN A 248 2.81 23.06 9.50
C ASN A 248 3.38 21.75 8.94
N LYS A 249 3.32 21.58 7.62
CA LYS A 249 3.99 20.50 6.89
C LYS A 249 5.04 21.13 5.98
N ALA A 250 6.29 20.71 6.14
CA ALA A 250 7.43 21.29 5.42
C ALA A 250 7.49 22.84 5.51
N GLY A 251 7.22 23.39 6.70
CA GLY A 251 7.26 24.84 6.95
C GLY A 251 6.03 25.62 6.49
N HIS A 252 5.05 24.99 5.85
CA HIS A 252 3.83 25.64 5.36
C HIS A 252 2.60 25.25 6.19
N PRO A 253 1.64 26.17 6.43
CA PRO A 253 0.38 25.85 7.08
C PRO A 253 -0.36 24.74 6.35
N ILE A 254 -0.93 23.78 7.09
CA ILE A 254 -1.75 22.70 6.54
C ILE A 254 -3.16 22.74 7.12
N ASN A 255 -4.16 22.40 6.32
CA ASN A 255 -5.53 22.20 6.79
C ASN A 255 -5.60 20.88 7.58
N ALA A 256 -6.34 20.86 8.69
CA ALA A 256 -6.46 19.66 9.52
C ALA A 256 -7.02 18.45 8.74
N ALA A 257 -7.90 18.68 7.76
CA ALA A 257 -8.45 17.64 6.89
C ALA A 257 -7.42 17.00 5.93
N ASN A 258 -6.23 17.59 5.80
CA ASN A 258 -5.14 17.08 4.96
C ASN A 258 -4.00 16.43 5.76
N ILE A 259 -4.14 16.33 7.09
CA ILE A 259 -3.18 15.64 7.96
C ILE A 259 -3.49 14.14 7.92
N ASN A 260 -2.46 13.32 7.71
CA ASN A 260 -2.57 11.85 7.64
C ASN A 260 -1.71 11.16 8.71
N VAL A 261 -2.06 9.92 9.03
CA VAL A 261 -1.17 9.03 9.80
C VAL A 261 0.14 8.84 9.01
N GLY A 262 1.26 8.88 9.72
CA GLY A 262 2.62 8.85 9.16
C GLY A 262 3.19 10.24 8.85
N ASP A 263 2.39 11.30 8.89
CA ASP A 263 2.90 12.65 8.63
C ASP A 263 3.89 13.11 9.71
N ILE A 264 4.95 13.77 9.26
CA ILE A 264 5.89 14.51 10.10
C ILE A 264 5.53 15.98 10.01
N LEU A 265 5.05 16.54 11.12
CA LEU A 265 4.55 17.91 11.20
C LEU A 265 5.37 18.73 12.18
N THR A 266 5.21 20.05 12.12
CA THR A 266 5.78 20.99 13.08
C THR A 266 4.68 21.81 13.72
N THR A 267 4.61 21.89 15.06
CA THR A 267 3.63 22.73 15.75
C THR A 267 3.84 24.21 15.38
N ASN A 268 2.77 24.92 15.01
CA ASN A 268 2.84 26.35 14.66
C ASN A 268 2.49 27.28 15.84
N LYS A 269 1.99 26.70 16.94
CA LYS A 269 1.73 27.31 18.25
C LYS A 269 1.97 26.29 19.36
N ASP A 270 1.85 26.72 20.61
CA ASP A 270 1.84 25.80 21.75
C ASP A 270 0.54 24.97 21.74
N VAL A 271 0.64 23.66 21.93
CA VAL A 271 -0.49 22.74 21.85
C VAL A 271 -0.49 21.80 23.04
N ASN A 272 -1.67 21.60 23.63
CA ASN A 272 -1.87 20.68 24.75
C ASN A 272 -1.73 19.22 24.29
N LEU A 273 -0.88 18.48 24.99
CA LEU A 273 -0.73 17.04 24.89
C LEU A 273 -1.42 16.38 26.08
N ARG A 274 -2.25 15.38 25.78
CA ARG A 274 -3.15 14.74 26.74
C ARG A 274 -2.95 13.24 26.70
N LYS A 275 -3.25 12.57 27.82
CA LYS A 275 -3.18 11.10 27.87
C LYS A 275 -4.20 10.46 26.94
N GLU A 276 -5.39 11.03 26.87
CA GLU A 276 -6.49 10.57 26.02
C GLU A 276 -7.05 11.74 25.18
N ALA A 277 -7.59 11.42 24.01
CA ALA A 277 -8.26 12.40 23.17
C ALA A 277 -9.50 12.98 23.88
N ALA A 278 -9.66 14.31 23.81
CA ALA A 278 -10.72 15.05 24.51
C ALA A 278 -10.72 14.98 26.06
N ASP A 279 -9.64 14.51 26.69
CA ASP A 279 -9.49 14.59 28.15
C ASP A 279 -9.01 15.97 28.60
N TRP A 280 -9.94 16.82 29.05
CA TRP A 280 -9.64 18.18 29.48
C TRP A 280 -9.03 18.30 30.89
N SER A 281 -8.89 17.20 31.63
CA SER A 281 -8.55 17.23 33.07
C SER A 281 -7.08 17.52 33.37
N ALA A 282 -6.15 17.14 32.49
CA ALA A 282 -4.73 17.43 32.59
C ALA A 282 -4.07 17.50 31.20
N ALA A 283 -3.10 18.41 31.03
CA ALA A 283 -2.29 18.49 29.81
C ALA A 283 -0.86 18.92 30.13
N SER A 284 0.10 18.31 29.44
CA SER A 284 1.40 18.92 29.20
C SER A 284 1.33 19.80 27.94
N VAL A 285 2.32 20.66 27.74
CA VAL A 285 2.34 21.58 26.58
C VAL A 285 3.50 21.19 25.66
N VAL A 286 3.17 20.92 24.40
CA VAL A 286 4.15 20.82 23.31
C VAL A 286 4.35 22.22 22.76
N ALA A 287 5.56 22.75 22.97
CA ALA A 287 5.91 24.08 22.52
C ALA A 287 5.80 24.24 21.00
N LYS A 288 5.64 25.48 20.52
CA LYS A 288 5.77 25.85 19.11
C LYS A 288 7.11 25.37 18.51
N ASN A 289 7.09 25.08 17.22
CA ASN A 289 8.20 24.59 16.41
C ASN A 289 8.73 23.19 16.81
N LYS A 290 7.92 22.39 17.50
CA LYS A 290 8.25 21.00 17.81
C LYS A 290 7.82 20.09 16.67
N VAL A 291 8.70 19.14 16.34
CA VAL A 291 8.41 18.11 15.35
C VAL A 291 7.56 17.02 16.02
N VAL A 292 6.51 16.60 15.33
CA VAL A 292 5.64 15.52 15.79
C VAL A 292 5.41 14.53 14.67
N HIS A 293 5.36 13.25 15.01
CA HIS A 293 4.95 12.19 14.09
C HIS A 293 3.50 11.82 14.39
N ILE A 294 2.63 11.86 13.38
CA ILE A 294 1.22 11.48 13.53
C ILE A 294 1.12 9.96 13.47
N VAL A 295 0.73 9.35 14.59
CA VAL A 295 0.63 7.89 14.72
C VAL A 295 -0.80 7.41 14.50
N ASN A 296 -1.79 8.19 14.95
CA ASN A 296 -3.19 7.84 14.83
C ASN A 296 -4.05 9.11 14.70
N LEU A 297 -5.26 8.98 14.16
CA LEU A 297 -6.22 10.06 14.02
C LEU A 297 -7.60 9.61 14.52
N ARG A 298 -8.28 10.49 15.26
CA ARG A 298 -9.64 10.24 15.74
C ARG A 298 -10.47 11.53 15.63
N SER A 299 -11.64 11.44 15.00
CA SER A 299 -12.63 12.52 15.03
C SER A 299 -13.59 12.28 16.20
N LEU A 300 -13.69 13.25 17.11
CA LEU A 300 -14.56 13.16 18.27
C LEU A 300 -15.63 14.26 18.23
N SER A 301 -16.82 13.95 18.74
CA SER A 301 -17.87 14.94 18.91
C SER A 301 -17.41 16.03 19.89
N ALA A 302 -17.57 17.29 19.49
CA ALA A 302 -17.25 18.46 20.30
C ALA A 302 -18.50 19.28 20.67
N GLY A 303 -19.69 18.75 20.39
CA GLY A 303 -20.97 19.40 20.58
C GLY A 303 -21.97 19.04 19.48
N PRO A 304 -23.20 19.57 19.53
CA PRO A 304 -24.20 19.36 18.48
C PRO A 304 -23.66 19.80 17.11
N ASN A 305 -23.57 18.87 16.16
CA ASN A 305 -23.09 19.09 14.80
C ASN A 305 -21.63 19.58 14.68
N GLN A 306 -20.82 19.39 15.71
CA GLN A 306 -19.42 19.78 15.71
C GLN A 306 -18.54 18.58 16.02
N SER A 307 -17.44 18.44 15.28
CA SER A 307 -16.39 17.49 15.57
C SER A 307 -15.03 18.17 15.62
N GLN A 308 -14.10 17.56 16.34
CA GLN A 308 -12.72 17.97 16.41
C GLN A 308 -11.83 16.79 16.05
N LEU A 309 -10.84 17.02 15.19
CA LEU A 309 -9.86 16.02 14.85
C LEU A 309 -8.72 16.02 15.87
N TRP A 310 -8.40 14.84 16.37
CA TRP A 310 -7.34 14.57 17.34
C TRP A 310 -6.31 13.65 16.71
N ALA A 311 -5.03 13.89 17.01
CA ALA A 311 -3.93 13.04 16.62
C ALA A 311 -3.24 12.45 17.83
N GLN A 312 -2.96 11.15 17.78
CA GLN A 312 -1.97 10.54 18.66
C GLN A 312 -0.59 10.79 18.06
N VAL A 313 0.36 11.22 18.89
CA VAL A 313 1.67 11.68 18.41
C VAL A 313 2.82 10.96 19.10
N ASP A 314 3.93 10.85 18.36
CA ASP A 314 5.28 10.50 18.83
C ASP A 314 6.15 11.76 18.70
N LEU A 315 6.66 12.25 19.84
CA LEU A 315 7.52 13.43 19.97
C LEU A 315 8.98 12.97 19.92
N ARG A 316 9.64 13.24 18.79
CA ARG A 316 11.07 12.95 18.59
C ARG A 316 11.92 14.21 18.62
#